data_AF-A0A6L3EZA9-F1
#
_entry.id   AF-A0A6L3EZA9-F1
#
_cell.length_a   1.000
_cell.length_b   1.000
_cell.length_c   1.000
_cell.angle_alpha   90.00
_cell.angle_beta   90.00
_cell.angle_gamma   90.00
#
_symmetry.space_group_name_H-M   'P 1'
#
loop_
_entity.id
_entity.type
_entity.pdbx_description
1 polymer ?
#
loop_
_entity_poly.entity_id
_entity_poly.type
_entity_poly.pdbx_seq_one_letter_code
_entity_poly.pdbx_strand_id
1 'polypeptide(L)'
;MKLKPILFKIARSRFAEYFIGFAFAYLTRFMPLDRLWESKRVVVFKHPVPSWQTHWLGVPKKRVRSFAALDFEDEETQALILEVYEGLVKTAVSHNLPSFSILVNGGSYQDVPQIHFHLIDGPTISGQNWEPEKHIPPASSTEIVQNDSAIAYSHPSSTSDFHFIVTSQQSHPFGKNDFAQAKTGKEITAVFQLAQNLITQHNPPGYRIQINLIKNETTPLTFHLVT
;
A
#
# COMPACT_ATOMS: atom_id res chain seq x y z
N MET A 1 6.42 -28.14 11.75
CA MET A 1 6.45 -28.69 10.37
C MET A 1 6.72 -27.54 9.39
N LYS A 2 7.91 -27.52 8.76
CA LYS A 2 8.47 -26.40 7.95
C LYS A 2 7.83 -26.27 6.54
N LEU A 3 6.52 -26.46 6.43
CA LEU A 3 5.83 -26.38 5.13
C LEU A 3 5.64 -24.94 4.65
N LYS A 4 5.35 -24.00 5.55
CA LYS A 4 5.15 -22.58 5.20
C LYS A 4 6.36 -21.96 4.49
N PRO A 5 7.61 -22.06 4.98
CA PRO A 5 8.77 -21.47 4.31
C PRO A 5 9.02 -22.04 2.91
N ILE A 6 8.77 -23.33 2.70
CA ILE A 6 8.94 -23.99 1.41
C ILE A 6 7.85 -23.51 0.44
N LEU A 7 6.60 -23.40 0.90
CA LEU A 7 5.48 -22.89 0.10
C LEU A 7 5.74 -21.45 -0.37
N PHE A 8 6.23 -20.57 0.53
CA PHE A 8 6.61 -19.21 0.17
C PHE A 8 7.80 -19.18 -0.79
N LYS A 9 8.80 -20.05 -0.63
CA LYS A 9 9.93 -20.14 -1.57
C LYS A 9 9.47 -20.55 -2.98
N ILE A 10 8.51 -21.46 -3.08
CA ILE A 10 7.90 -21.87 -4.35
C ILE A 10 7.04 -20.73 -4.93
N ALA A 11 6.22 -20.06 -4.10
CA ALA A 11 5.41 -18.92 -4.50
C ALA A 11 6.25 -17.74 -5.03
N ARG A 12 7.49 -17.59 -4.54
CA ARG A 12 8.47 -16.60 -5.00
C ARG A 12 9.26 -17.02 -6.26
N SER A 13 9.00 -18.20 -6.83
CA SER A 13 9.68 -18.66 -8.06
C SER A 13 9.19 -17.93 -9.31
N ARG A 14 10.02 -17.88 -10.37
CA ARG A 14 9.64 -17.28 -11.67
C ARG A 14 8.45 -17.98 -12.34
N PHE A 15 8.22 -19.26 -12.01
CA PHE A 15 7.08 -20.02 -12.50
C PHE A 15 5.78 -19.63 -11.78
N ALA A 16 5.83 -19.56 -10.45
CA ALA A 16 4.71 -19.08 -9.65
C ALA A 16 4.37 -17.61 -9.96
N GLU A 17 5.39 -16.79 -10.26
CA GLU A 17 5.24 -15.41 -10.77
C GLU A 17 4.38 -15.34 -12.03
N TYR A 18 4.74 -16.11 -13.06
CA TYR A 18 3.94 -16.11 -14.28
C TYR A 18 2.51 -16.57 -14.02
N PHE A 19 2.33 -17.64 -13.24
CA PHE A 19 1.02 -18.20 -12.98
C PHE A 19 0.11 -17.30 -12.12
N ILE A 20 0.61 -16.72 -11.03
CA ILE A 20 -0.19 -15.86 -10.14
C ILE A 20 -0.63 -14.60 -10.89
N GLY A 21 0.31 -13.93 -11.58
CA GLY A 21 -0.02 -12.76 -12.38
C GLY A 21 -0.96 -13.09 -13.54
N PHE A 22 -0.81 -14.27 -14.16
CA PHE A 22 -1.75 -14.76 -15.17
C PHE A 22 -3.16 -14.97 -14.59
N ALA A 23 -3.25 -15.57 -13.41
CA ALA A 23 -4.51 -15.86 -12.76
C ALA A 23 -5.28 -14.57 -12.46
N PHE A 24 -4.62 -13.54 -11.92
CA PHE A 24 -5.27 -12.23 -11.73
C PHE A 24 -5.65 -11.55 -13.06
N ALA A 25 -4.82 -11.66 -14.10
CA ALA A 25 -5.12 -11.05 -15.39
C ALA A 25 -6.28 -11.67 -16.15
N TYR A 26 -6.41 -13.00 -16.12
CA TYR A 26 -7.34 -13.71 -17.01
C TYR A 26 -8.33 -14.60 -16.29
N LEU A 27 -8.04 -14.99 -15.05
CA LEU A 27 -8.82 -15.99 -14.30
C LEU A 27 -9.47 -15.42 -13.03
N THR A 28 -9.38 -14.11 -12.75
CA THR A 28 -9.94 -13.51 -11.51
C THR A 28 -11.39 -13.91 -11.28
N ARG A 29 -12.21 -14.02 -12.33
CA ARG A 29 -13.63 -14.44 -12.23
C ARG A 29 -13.80 -15.85 -11.64
N PHE A 30 -12.86 -16.75 -11.89
CA PHE A 30 -12.92 -18.15 -11.47
C PHE A 30 -12.17 -18.42 -10.16
N MET A 31 -11.43 -17.44 -9.65
CA MET A 31 -10.72 -17.57 -8.38
C MET A 31 -11.70 -17.65 -7.20
N PRO A 32 -11.45 -18.51 -6.20
CA PRO A 32 -12.29 -18.64 -5.00
C PRO A 32 -11.98 -17.52 -3.98
N LEU A 33 -12.24 -16.26 -4.37
CA LEU A 33 -12.01 -15.08 -3.54
C LEU A 33 -13.28 -14.70 -2.76
N ASP A 34 -13.15 -14.41 -1.47
CA ASP A 34 -14.19 -13.76 -0.65
C ASP A 34 -14.22 -12.26 -0.97
N ARG A 35 -14.87 -11.91 -2.09
CA ARG A 35 -14.85 -10.57 -2.70
C ARG A 35 -15.70 -9.59 -1.90
N LEU A 36 -15.15 -8.40 -1.74
CA LEU A 36 -15.80 -7.26 -1.09
C LEU A 36 -16.14 -6.16 -2.09
N TRP A 37 -15.26 -5.96 -3.08
CA TRP A 37 -15.46 -5.00 -4.17
C TRP A 37 -14.68 -5.44 -5.40
N GLU A 38 -15.18 -5.14 -6.60
CA GLU A 38 -14.50 -5.51 -7.84
C GLU A 38 -14.85 -4.53 -8.96
N SER A 39 -13.86 -4.23 -9.79
CA SER A 39 -13.99 -3.42 -10.99
C SER A 39 -13.40 -4.16 -12.20
N LYS A 40 -13.27 -3.47 -13.35
CA LYS A 40 -12.58 -4.06 -14.51
C LYS A 40 -11.08 -4.27 -14.26
N ARG A 41 -10.42 -3.42 -13.47
CA ARG A 41 -8.97 -3.42 -13.29
C ARG A 41 -8.51 -3.91 -11.92
N VAL A 42 -9.38 -3.98 -10.92
CA VAL A 42 -9.00 -4.29 -9.53
C VAL A 42 -10.02 -5.23 -8.90
N VAL A 43 -9.55 -6.06 -7.97
CA VAL A 43 -10.40 -6.84 -7.05
C VAL A 43 -9.98 -6.58 -5.60
N VAL A 44 -10.94 -6.41 -4.71
CA VAL A 44 -10.75 -6.32 -3.26
C VAL A 44 -11.46 -7.50 -2.60
N PHE A 45 -10.74 -8.23 -1.75
CA PHE A 45 -11.24 -9.45 -1.11
C PHE A 45 -10.58 -9.68 0.25
N LYS A 46 -11.16 -10.55 1.10
CA LYS A 46 -10.57 -10.87 2.41
C LYS A 46 -9.27 -11.64 2.25
N HIS A 47 -8.27 -11.32 3.07
CA HIS A 47 -7.01 -12.04 3.09
C HIS A 47 -7.25 -13.52 3.48
N PRO A 48 -6.77 -14.51 2.71
CA PRO A 48 -7.08 -15.92 2.95
C PRO A 48 -6.48 -16.48 4.25
N VAL A 49 -5.40 -15.86 4.72
CA VAL A 49 -4.75 -16.17 6.01
C VAL A 49 -4.57 -14.85 6.78
N PRO A 50 -5.64 -14.31 7.39
CA PRO A 50 -5.57 -12.98 8.00
C PRO A 50 -4.57 -12.95 9.15
N SER A 51 -4.07 -11.76 9.49
CA SER A 51 -3.21 -11.52 10.67
C SER A 51 -3.81 -10.45 11.59
N TRP A 52 -4.84 -9.78 11.09
CA TRP A 52 -5.60 -8.70 11.73
C TRP A 52 -7.08 -9.09 11.73
N GLN A 53 -7.85 -8.54 12.66
CA GLN A 53 -9.30 -8.74 12.72
C GLN A 53 -9.96 -8.38 11.39
N THR A 54 -9.62 -7.20 10.86
CA THR A 54 -9.92 -6.80 9.50
C THR A 54 -8.64 -6.88 8.69
N HIS A 55 -8.59 -7.77 7.70
CA HIS A 55 -7.45 -7.89 6.79
C HIS A 55 -7.94 -8.17 5.37
N TRP A 56 -7.89 -7.16 4.51
CA TRP A 56 -8.31 -7.26 3.11
C TRP A 56 -7.14 -6.99 2.17
N LEU A 57 -7.28 -7.49 0.94
CA LEU A 57 -6.32 -7.30 -0.13
C LEU A 57 -6.97 -6.57 -1.29
N GLY A 58 -6.34 -5.50 -1.77
CA GLY A 58 -6.63 -4.83 -3.04
C GLY A 58 -5.57 -5.22 -4.06
N VAL A 59 -5.98 -5.90 -5.12
CA VAL A 59 -5.06 -6.48 -6.11
C VAL A 59 -5.43 -6.01 -7.51
N PRO A 60 -4.50 -5.41 -8.27
CA PRO A 60 -4.75 -5.12 -9.67
C PRO A 60 -4.81 -6.42 -10.48
N LYS A 61 -5.71 -6.44 -11.46
CA LYS A 61 -5.82 -7.50 -12.47
C LYS A 61 -4.77 -7.34 -13.57
N LYS A 62 -3.98 -6.25 -13.57
CA LYS A 62 -2.75 -6.17 -14.39
C LYS A 62 -1.68 -7.03 -13.72
N ARG A 63 -0.89 -7.76 -14.51
CA ARG A 63 0.30 -8.46 -14.02
C ARG A 63 1.36 -7.43 -13.66
N VAL A 64 1.50 -7.14 -12.38
CA VAL A 64 2.52 -6.23 -11.84
C VAL A 64 3.23 -6.96 -10.71
N ARG A 65 4.54 -7.12 -10.83
CA ARG A 65 5.31 -7.99 -9.93
C ARG A 65 5.42 -7.43 -8.52
N SER A 66 5.69 -6.14 -8.39
CA SER A 66 5.98 -5.47 -7.12
C SER A 66 5.79 -3.96 -7.25
N PHE A 67 5.81 -3.26 -6.11
CA PHE A 67 5.78 -1.80 -6.09
C PHE A 67 6.95 -1.16 -6.85
N ALA A 68 8.15 -1.74 -6.77
CA ALA A 68 9.33 -1.25 -7.49
C ALA A 68 9.25 -1.43 -9.02
N ALA A 69 8.32 -2.25 -9.52
CA ALA A 69 8.10 -2.47 -10.94
C ALA A 69 7.03 -1.55 -11.55
N LEU A 70 6.43 -0.68 -10.74
CA LEU A 70 5.48 0.33 -11.22
C LEU A 70 6.24 1.48 -11.87
N ASP A 71 5.78 1.90 -13.04
CA ASP A 71 6.23 3.12 -13.69
C ASP A 71 5.24 4.24 -13.40
N PHE A 72 5.59 5.15 -12.50
CA PHE A 72 4.72 6.26 -12.14
C PHE A 72 4.77 7.43 -13.13
N GLU A 73 5.55 7.35 -14.21
CA GLU A 73 5.42 8.26 -15.37
C GLU A 73 4.30 7.80 -16.33
N ASP A 74 3.91 6.53 -16.28
CA ASP A 74 2.85 5.95 -17.10
C ASP A 74 1.45 6.23 -16.51
N GLU A 75 0.60 6.91 -17.29
CA GLU A 75 -0.77 7.26 -16.91
C GLU A 75 -1.63 6.03 -16.57
N GLU A 76 -1.42 4.89 -17.26
CA GLU A 76 -2.18 3.67 -16.99
C GLU A 76 -1.84 3.13 -15.59
N THR A 77 -0.56 3.17 -15.22
CA THR A 77 -0.07 2.76 -13.92
C THR A 77 -0.56 3.69 -12.82
N GLN A 78 -0.51 5.01 -13.02
CA GLN A 78 -1.10 5.98 -12.10
C GLN A 78 -2.60 5.67 -11.88
N ALA A 79 -3.37 5.56 -12.95
CA ALA A 79 -4.81 5.29 -12.88
C ALA A 79 -5.13 3.93 -12.23
N LEU A 80 -4.28 2.92 -12.43
CA LEU A 80 -4.44 1.61 -11.80
C LEU A 80 -4.26 1.69 -10.29
N ILE A 81 -3.22 2.38 -9.81
CA ILE A 81 -2.94 2.51 -8.38
C ILE A 81 -4.04 3.32 -7.68
N LEU A 82 -4.52 4.40 -8.31
CA LEU A 82 -5.66 5.16 -7.78
C LEU A 82 -6.91 4.31 -7.65
N GLU A 83 -7.20 3.45 -8.63
CA GLU A 83 -8.34 2.54 -8.55
C GLU A 83 -8.19 1.47 -7.45
N VAL A 84 -6.96 1.05 -7.14
CA VAL A 84 -6.71 0.16 -5.99
C VAL A 84 -7.06 0.86 -4.67
N TYR A 85 -6.57 2.08 -4.47
CA TYR A 85 -6.90 2.87 -3.27
C TYR A 85 -8.39 3.18 -3.19
N GLU A 86 -9.00 3.59 -4.29
CA GLU A 86 -10.44 3.85 -4.36
C GLU A 86 -11.26 2.62 -3.97
N GLY A 87 -10.91 1.45 -4.51
CA GLY A 87 -11.56 0.18 -4.17
C GLY A 87 -11.47 -0.16 -2.69
N LEU A 88 -10.28 -0.02 -2.09
CA LEU A 88 -10.05 -0.30 -0.67
C LEU A 88 -10.82 0.67 0.22
N VAL A 89 -10.77 1.97 -0.08
CA VAL A 89 -11.44 3.01 0.70
C VAL A 89 -12.95 2.91 0.60
N LYS A 90 -13.51 2.68 -0.60
CA LYS A 90 -14.95 2.41 -0.77
C LYS A 90 -15.38 1.19 0.03
N THR A 91 -14.58 0.13 0.01
CA THR A 91 -14.85 -1.07 0.80
C THR A 91 -14.88 -0.74 2.29
N ALA A 92 -13.87 -0.03 2.81
CA ALA A 92 -13.80 0.38 4.21
C ALA A 92 -15.00 1.21 4.66
N VAL A 93 -15.39 2.20 3.84
CA VAL A 93 -16.55 3.05 4.10
C VAL A 93 -17.84 2.24 4.12
N SER A 94 -18.04 1.33 3.14
CA SER A 94 -19.24 0.50 3.08
C SER A 94 -19.38 -0.48 4.26
N HIS A 95 -18.25 -0.85 4.87
CA HIS A 95 -18.17 -1.68 6.07
C HIS A 95 -18.09 -0.87 7.37
N ASN A 96 -18.24 0.46 7.31
CA ASN A 96 -18.24 1.38 8.46
C ASN A 96 -16.97 1.33 9.31
N LEU A 97 -15.79 1.10 8.71
CA LEU A 97 -14.54 1.18 9.45
C LEU A 97 -14.28 2.63 9.89
N PRO A 98 -14.05 2.89 11.20
CA PRO A 98 -13.79 4.23 11.71
C PRO A 98 -12.36 4.69 11.41
N SER A 99 -11.43 3.75 11.34
CA SER A 99 -10.03 3.96 10.97
C SER A 99 -9.49 2.67 10.33
N PHE A 100 -8.43 2.81 9.54
CA PHE A 100 -7.73 1.69 8.91
C PHE A 100 -6.36 2.13 8.37
N SER A 101 -5.46 1.19 8.14
CA SER A 101 -4.25 1.44 7.33
C SER A 101 -4.39 0.81 5.96
N ILE A 102 -3.82 1.48 4.95
CA ILE A 102 -3.49 0.85 3.66
C ILE A 102 -1.98 0.73 3.57
N LEU A 103 -1.47 -0.45 3.23
CA LEU A 103 -0.03 -0.69 3.08
C LEU A 103 0.31 -1.59 1.91
N VAL A 104 1.50 -1.40 1.35
CA VAL A 104 2.10 -2.29 0.35
C VAL A 104 3.48 -2.73 0.83
N ASN A 105 3.75 -4.03 0.75
CA ASN A 105 5.04 -4.61 1.13
C ASN A 105 5.88 -4.87 -0.13
N GLY A 106 7.20 -4.66 -0.02
CA GLY A 106 8.17 -4.91 -1.08
C GLY A 106 9.43 -5.62 -0.57
N GLY A 107 10.30 -6.03 -1.49
CA GLY A 107 11.49 -6.81 -1.18
C GLY A 107 11.16 -8.13 -0.47
N SER A 108 11.90 -8.44 0.60
CA SER A 108 11.72 -9.66 1.40
C SER A 108 10.40 -9.73 2.16
N TYR A 109 9.69 -8.60 2.31
CA TYR A 109 8.38 -8.51 2.96
C TYR A 109 7.22 -8.81 2.01
N GLN A 110 7.48 -8.88 0.70
CA GLN A 110 6.47 -9.28 -0.26
C GLN A 110 6.37 -10.81 -0.32
N ASP A 111 5.18 -11.33 -0.07
CA ASP A 111 4.96 -12.78 0.00
C ASP A 111 4.89 -13.44 -1.38
N VAL A 112 4.13 -12.83 -2.29
CA VAL A 112 3.90 -13.33 -3.65
C VAL A 112 4.31 -12.29 -4.69
N PRO A 113 4.84 -12.72 -5.86
CA PRO A 113 5.28 -11.85 -6.96
C PRO A 113 4.11 -11.27 -7.79
N GLN A 114 3.11 -10.74 -7.10
CA GLN A 114 2.01 -9.94 -7.64
C GLN A 114 1.80 -8.83 -6.62
N ILE A 115 1.81 -7.57 -7.06
CA ILE A 115 1.57 -6.44 -6.16
C ILE A 115 0.18 -6.58 -5.53
N HIS A 116 0.11 -6.36 -4.23
CA HIS A 116 -1.13 -6.36 -3.47
C HIS A 116 -1.02 -5.35 -2.34
N PHE A 117 -2.10 -4.63 -2.12
CA PHE A 117 -2.22 -3.65 -1.05
C PHE A 117 -3.07 -4.27 0.04
N HIS A 118 -2.60 -4.20 1.27
CA HIS A 118 -3.36 -4.64 2.43
C HIS A 118 -4.17 -3.48 2.96
N LEU A 119 -5.41 -3.74 3.35
CA LEU A 119 -6.15 -2.89 4.26
C LEU A 119 -6.30 -3.63 5.58
N ILE A 120 -5.87 -2.99 6.66
CA ILE A 120 -5.89 -3.57 8.01
C ILE A 120 -6.62 -2.65 9.00
N ASP A 121 -7.34 -3.26 9.93
CA ASP A 121 -7.96 -2.61 11.08
C ASP A 121 -8.15 -3.61 12.24
N GLY A 122 -8.26 -3.08 13.46
CA GLY A 122 -8.44 -3.82 14.69
C GLY A 122 -7.15 -4.44 15.25
N PRO A 123 -7.25 -5.22 16.34
CA PRO A 123 -6.12 -5.96 16.88
C PRO A 123 -5.64 -7.05 15.92
N THR A 124 -4.36 -7.40 16.08
CA THR A 124 -3.83 -8.64 15.50
C THR A 124 -4.58 -9.85 16.04
N ILE A 125 -4.54 -10.96 15.31
CA ILE A 125 -5.11 -12.23 15.78
C ILE A 125 -4.42 -12.72 17.08
N SER A 126 -3.19 -12.29 17.33
CA SER A 126 -2.45 -12.52 18.59
C SER A 126 -2.86 -11.58 19.74
N GLY A 127 -3.80 -10.66 19.54
CA GLY A 127 -4.30 -9.75 20.58
C GLY A 127 -3.49 -8.48 20.80
N GLN A 128 -2.47 -8.20 19.98
CA GLN A 128 -1.78 -6.92 19.99
C GLN A 128 -2.66 -5.85 19.33
N ASN A 129 -2.92 -4.75 20.04
CA ASN A 129 -3.67 -3.62 19.50
C ASN A 129 -2.84 -2.88 18.43
N TRP A 130 -3.53 -2.42 17.40
CA TRP A 130 -3.00 -1.47 16.43
C TRP A 130 -3.27 -0.05 16.93
N GLU A 131 -2.24 0.79 16.86
CA GLU A 131 -2.39 2.24 17.02
C GLU A 131 -1.93 2.89 15.71
N PRO A 132 -2.73 3.80 15.12
CA PRO A 132 -2.31 4.56 13.96
C PRO A 132 -1.06 5.38 14.30
N GLU A 133 -0.04 5.26 13.46
CA GLU A 133 1.12 6.12 13.57
C GLU A 133 0.72 7.56 13.23
N LYS A 134 1.13 8.50 14.08
CA LYS A 134 0.77 9.91 13.98
C LYS A 134 1.73 10.63 13.04
N HIS A 135 1.21 11.58 12.27
CA HIS A 135 2.06 12.51 11.52
C HIS A 135 2.90 13.36 12.48
N ILE A 136 4.22 13.35 12.30
CA ILE A 136 5.17 14.18 13.04
C ILE A 136 5.90 15.06 12.02
N PRO A 137 5.80 16.40 12.09
CA PRO A 137 6.47 17.28 11.15
C PRO A 137 8.01 17.13 11.22
N PRO A 138 8.75 17.52 10.16
CA PRO A 138 10.20 17.42 10.15
C PRO A 138 10.83 18.26 11.26
N ALA A 139 11.90 17.74 11.87
CA ALA A 139 12.66 18.46 12.90
C ALA A 139 13.49 19.64 12.33
N SER A 140 13.91 19.54 11.07
CA SER A 140 14.64 20.58 10.33
C SER A 140 14.27 20.54 8.85
N SER A 141 14.31 21.69 8.16
CA SER A 141 14.07 21.79 6.72
C SER A 141 15.25 21.31 5.85
N THR A 142 16.42 21.08 6.44
CA THR A 142 17.67 20.77 5.73
C THR A 142 17.80 19.32 5.26
N GLU A 143 17.00 18.40 5.80
CA GLU A 143 17.06 16.96 5.49
C GLU A 143 15.86 16.51 4.62
N ILE A 144 15.18 17.46 4.00
CA ILE A 144 13.99 17.21 3.19
C ILE A 144 14.40 16.92 1.75
N VAL A 145 14.09 15.73 1.26
CA VAL A 145 14.08 15.41 -0.18
C VAL A 145 12.71 15.78 -0.73
N GLN A 146 12.63 16.38 -1.92
CA GLN A 146 11.35 16.82 -2.49
C GLN A 146 11.27 16.61 -4.00
N ASN A 147 10.04 16.52 -4.48
CA ASN A 147 9.68 16.69 -5.89
C ASN A 147 8.55 17.75 -6.00
N ASP A 148 7.91 17.85 -7.16
CA ASP A 148 6.94 18.91 -7.46
C ASP A 148 5.75 19.00 -6.48
N SER A 149 5.39 17.93 -5.78
CA SER A 149 4.19 17.91 -4.92
C SER A 149 4.32 17.09 -3.64
N ALA A 150 5.46 16.45 -3.40
CA ALA A 150 5.73 15.65 -2.22
C ALA A 150 7.08 16.00 -1.59
N ILE A 151 7.16 15.77 -0.29
CA ILE A 151 8.37 15.87 0.51
C ILE A 151 8.61 14.55 1.24
N ALA A 152 9.87 14.27 1.54
CA ALA A 152 10.27 13.15 2.38
C ALA A 152 11.36 13.56 3.36
N TYR A 153 11.29 13.02 4.57
CA TYR A 153 12.25 13.28 5.64
C TYR A 153 12.31 12.09 6.59
N SER A 154 13.44 11.94 7.28
CA SER A 154 13.62 10.91 8.30
C SER A 154 12.63 11.12 9.45
N HIS A 155 12.03 10.04 9.94
CA HIS A 155 11.06 10.10 11.03
C HIS A 155 11.74 10.58 12.33
N PRO A 156 11.35 11.73 12.92
CA PRO A 156 12.14 12.41 13.96
C PRO A 156 12.38 11.61 15.25
N SER A 157 11.52 10.64 15.54
CA SER A 157 11.59 9.82 16.75
C SER A 157 11.79 8.32 16.46
N SER A 158 12.17 7.94 15.23
CA SER A 158 12.38 6.53 14.93
C SER A 158 13.73 6.05 15.42
N THR A 159 13.76 4.82 15.94
CA THR A 159 14.99 4.07 16.25
C THR A 159 15.50 3.26 15.06
N SER A 160 14.78 3.25 13.93
CA SER A 160 15.19 2.61 12.70
C SER A 160 16.01 3.56 11.84
N ASP A 161 17.12 3.09 11.30
CA ASP A 161 17.92 3.82 10.30
C ASP A 161 17.17 4.01 8.96
N PHE A 162 16.06 3.29 8.77
CA PHE A 162 15.21 3.40 7.58
C PHE A 162 13.75 3.56 7.99
N HIS A 163 13.40 4.78 8.39
CA HIS A 163 12.02 5.21 8.56
C HIS A 163 11.88 6.62 8.00
N PHE A 164 11.20 6.74 6.87
CA PHE A 164 10.90 8.01 6.23
C PHE A 164 9.42 8.32 6.31
N ILE A 165 9.09 9.57 6.61
CA ILE A 165 7.77 10.12 6.31
C ILE A 165 7.84 10.68 4.89
N VAL A 166 6.92 10.26 4.03
CA VAL A 166 6.74 10.76 2.66
C VAL A 166 5.33 11.33 2.58
N THR A 167 5.20 12.63 2.36
CA THR A 167 3.91 13.32 2.45
C THR A 167 3.68 14.32 1.34
N SER A 168 2.42 14.52 0.96
CA SER A 168 2.03 15.58 0.05
C SER A 168 2.25 16.95 0.69
N GLN A 169 2.61 17.96 -0.11
CA GLN A 169 2.74 19.33 0.37
C GLN A 169 1.38 19.98 0.74
N GLN A 170 0.27 19.36 0.35
CA GLN A 170 -1.08 19.88 0.57
C GLN A 170 -1.92 18.90 1.39
N SER A 171 -2.74 19.44 2.30
CA SER A 171 -3.72 18.68 3.08
C SER A 171 -5.03 18.52 2.30
N HIS A 172 -5.60 17.32 2.28
CA HIS A 172 -6.95 17.08 1.74
C HIS A 172 -7.86 16.45 2.78
N PRO A 173 -9.14 16.87 2.84
CA PRO A 173 -10.12 16.21 3.69
C PRO A 173 -10.27 14.76 3.24
N PHE A 174 -10.04 13.82 4.15
CA PHE A 174 -10.24 12.41 3.89
C PHE A 174 -11.67 12.02 4.25
N GLY A 175 -12.46 11.56 3.28
CA GLY A 175 -13.75 10.94 3.62
C GLY A 175 -14.84 10.91 2.55
N LYS A 176 -14.66 11.51 1.37
CA LYS A 176 -15.68 11.45 0.31
C LYS A 176 -15.06 11.20 -1.07
N ASN A 177 -14.72 9.93 -1.35
CA ASN A 177 -14.32 9.48 -2.69
C ASN A 177 -13.16 10.29 -3.32
N ASP A 178 -12.30 10.93 -2.52
CA ASP A 178 -11.34 11.92 -3.01
C ASP A 178 -10.17 11.32 -3.82
N PHE A 179 -9.93 10.01 -3.74
CA PHE A 179 -8.90 9.33 -4.53
C PHE A 179 -9.14 9.37 -6.04
N ALA A 180 -10.41 9.48 -6.46
CA ALA A 180 -10.77 9.61 -7.87
C ALA A 180 -10.59 11.04 -8.40
N GLN A 181 -10.28 12.01 -7.54
CA GLN A 181 -10.02 13.38 -7.99
C GLN A 181 -8.61 13.48 -8.57
N ALA A 182 -8.51 14.13 -9.73
CA ALA A 182 -7.24 14.30 -10.45
C ALA A 182 -6.12 14.94 -9.61
N LYS A 183 -6.49 15.81 -8.65
CA LYS A 183 -5.53 16.47 -7.75
C LYS A 183 -4.91 15.48 -6.75
N THR A 184 -5.75 14.76 -6.01
CA THR A 184 -5.32 13.68 -5.10
C THR A 184 -4.50 12.62 -5.85
N GLY A 185 -4.87 12.34 -7.11
CA GLY A 185 -4.16 11.39 -7.95
C GLY A 185 -2.70 11.78 -8.23
N LYS A 186 -2.46 13.04 -8.57
CA LYS A 186 -1.10 13.58 -8.79
C LYS A 186 -0.26 13.53 -7.52
N GLU A 187 -0.86 13.82 -6.37
CA GLU A 187 -0.13 13.83 -5.10
C GLU A 187 0.27 12.42 -4.64
N ILE A 188 -0.62 11.44 -4.77
CA ILE A 188 -0.29 10.03 -4.50
C ILE A 188 0.85 9.55 -5.40
N THR A 189 0.79 9.92 -6.69
CA THR A 189 1.84 9.60 -7.65
C THR A 189 3.17 10.23 -7.25
N ALA A 190 3.17 11.52 -6.89
CA ALA A 190 4.36 12.23 -6.44
C ALA A 190 4.96 11.61 -5.16
N VAL A 191 4.13 11.23 -4.19
CA VAL A 191 4.55 10.53 -2.98
C VAL A 191 5.19 9.18 -3.33
N PHE A 192 4.57 8.40 -4.22
CA PHE A 192 5.10 7.08 -4.58
C PHE A 192 6.37 7.14 -5.42
N GLN A 193 6.51 8.11 -6.32
CA GLN A 193 7.78 8.38 -7.02
C GLN A 193 8.89 8.69 -6.02
N LEU A 194 8.61 9.55 -5.03
CA LEU A 194 9.60 9.90 -4.02
C LEU A 194 9.96 8.69 -3.12
N ALA A 195 8.97 7.86 -2.77
CA ALA A 195 9.20 6.61 -2.05
C ALA A 195 10.06 5.63 -2.88
N GLN A 196 9.81 5.48 -4.19
CA GLN A 196 10.64 4.64 -5.07
C GLN A 196 12.09 5.15 -5.15
N ASN A 197 12.30 6.46 -5.20
CA ASN A 197 13.64 7.05 -5.19
C ASN A 197 14.39 6.69 -3.91
N LEU A 198 13.75 6.83 -2.74
CA LEU A 198 14.33 6.45 -1.45
C LEU A 198 14.63 4.94 -1.37
N ILE A 199 13.71 4.09 -1.83
CA ILE A 199 13.93 2.64 -1.90
C ILE A 199 15.13 2.32 -2.80
N THR A 200 15.25 2.98 -3.95
CA THR A 200 16.37 2.76 -4.89
C THR A 200 17.70 3.22 -4.29
N GLN A 201 17.72 4.38 -3.65
CA GLN A 201 18.91 4.98 -3.06
C GLN A 201 19.46 4.15 -1.88
N HIS A 202 18.57 3.65 -1.01
CA HIS A 202 18.97 2.94 0.21
C HIS A 202 18.98 1.41 0.05
N ASN A 203 18.33 0.88 -0.99
CA ASN A 203 18.25 -0.55 -1.31
C ASN A 203 17.91 -1.46 -0.11
N PRO A 204 16.80 -1.19 0.63
CA PRO A 204 16.44 -2.00 1.78
C PRO A 204 16.10 -3.44 1.38
N PRO A 205 16.45 -4.46 2.21
CA PRO A 205 16.18 -5.86 1.88
C PRO A 205 14.68 -6.19 1.88
N GLY A 206 13.85 -5.42 2.59
CA GLY A 206 12.39 -5.50 2.64
C GLY A 206 11.85 -4.19 3.16
N TYR A 207 10.67 -3.78 2.71
CA TYR A 207 10.09 -2.51 3.09
C TYR A 207 8.56 -2.56 3.08
N ARG A 208 7.96 -1.59 3.76
CA ARG A 208 6.53 -1.30 3.74
C ARG A 208 6.32 0.17 3.49
N ILE A 209 5.35 0.49 2.64
CA ILE A 209 4.80 1.84 2.51
C ILE A 209 3.38 1.79 3.08
N GLN A 210 3.08 2.64 4.06
CA GLN A 210 1.81 2.60 4.80
C GLN A 210 1.23 4.00 4.98
N ILE A 211 -0.09 4.14 4.83
CA ILE A 211 -0.84 5.33 5.24
C ILE A 211 -1.90 4.93 6.26
N ASN A 212 -2.11 5.79 7.27
CA ASN A 212 -3.16 5.63 8.27
C ASN A 212 -4.30 6.61 7.96
N LEU A 213 -5.51 6.08 7.96
CA LEU A 213 -6.69 6.80 7.50
C LEU A 213 -7.76 6.74 8.60
N ILE A 214 -8.21 7.91 9.05
CA ILE A 214 -9.23 8.06 10.10
C ILE A 214 -10.42 8.80 9.49
N LYS A 215 -11.61 8.24 9.69
CA LYS A 215 -12.84 8.80 9.17
C LYS A 215 -13.07 10.20 9.75
N ASN A 216 -13.32 11.17 8.87
CA ASN A 216 -13.56 12.59 9.19
C ASN A 216 -12.32 13.37 9.67
N GLU A 217 -11.11 12.82 9.60
CA GLU A 217 -9.89 13.59 9.79
C GLU A 217 -9.40 14.20 8.46
N THR A 218 -8.81 15.38 8.56
CA THR A 218 -8.20 16.09 7.42
C THR A 218 -6.70 16.19 7.67
N THR A 219 -5.93 15.34 7.02
CA THR A 219 -4.46 15.30 7.15
C THR A 219 -3.83 15.27 5.76
N PRO A 220 -2.59 15.79 5.60
CA PRO A 220 -1.78 15.51 4.42
C PRO A 220 -1.67 14.01 4.18
N LEU A 221 -1.51 13.61 2.92
CA LEU A 221 -1.30 12.22 2.53
C LEU A 221 0.04 11.74 3.06
N THR A 222 0.05 11.30 4.32
CA THR A 222 1.26 10.97 5.07
C THR A 222 1.50 9.48 5.01
N PHE A 223 2.54 9.11 4.29
CA PHE A 223 2.99 7.73 4.18
C PHE A 223 4.24 7.50 5.01
N HIS A 224 4.28 6.36 5.68
CA HIS A 224 5.44 5.83 6.38
C HIS A 224 6.12 4.80 5.47
N LEU A 225 7.37 5.05 5.11
CA LEU A 225 8.25 4.11 4.43
C LEU A 225 9.22 3.53 5.47
N VAL A 226 9.06 2.24 5.78
CA VAL A 226 9.77 1.57 6.88
C VAL A 226 10.34 0.22 6.45
N THR A 227 11.45 -0.18 7.08
CA THR A 227 11.92 -1.57 7.12
C THR A 227 11.61 -2.19 8.48
#